data_AF-A0A3D0RCM6-F1
#
_entry.id   AF-A0A3D0RCM6-F1
#
_cell.length_a   1.000
_cell.length_b   1.000
_cell.length_c   1.000
_cell.angle_alpha   90.00
_cell.angle_beta   90.00
_cell.angle_gamma   90.00
#
_symmetry.space_group_name_H-M   'P 1'
#
loop_
_entity.id
_entity.type
_entity.pdbx_description
1 polymer ?
#
loop_
_entity_poly.entity_id
_entity_poly.type
_entity_poly.pdbx_seq_one_letter_code
_entity_poly.pdbx_strand_id
1 'polypeptide(L)'
;GQIPTIMKVNSSNSLAAGGSAPTQAITGSVSEALRLGCSAIGFTIYPGSDAAFDMMGTFQDMAAEAKALGLAVVLWSYPRGGGLSKQGETALDIAAYAAHMAALLGAHIIKVKPPADALEQPEATSVYQATGLPRSTLAERVNHIM
;
A
#
# COMPACT_ATOMS: atom_id res chain seq x y z
N GLY A 1 14.63 7.29 -26.58
CA GLY A 1 13.71 6.34 -25.92
C GLY A 1 12.62 7.12 -25.23
N GLN A 2 11.40 6.58 -25.15
CA GLN A 2 10.31 7.18 -24.37
C GLN A 2 10.52 6.86 -22.88
N ILE A 3 10.23 7.81 -22.00
CA ILE A 3 10.28 7.56 -20.55
C ILE A 3 9.03 6.75 -20.17
N PRO A 4 9.16 5.55 -19.55
CA PRO A 4 8.01 4.75 -19.14
C PRO A 4 7.21 5.48 -18.06
N THR A 5 5.88 5.43 -18.16
CA THR A 5 4.96 6.09 -17.23
C THR A 5 4.07 5.10 -16.49
N ILE A 6 3.55 5.52 -15.33
CA ILE A 6 2.62 4.74 -14.50
C ILE A 6 1.33 5.56 -14.36
N MET A 7 0.20 4.99 -14.76
CA MET A 7 -1.11 5.64 -14.60
C MET A 7 -1.64 5.45 -13.19
N LYS A 8 -1.79 6.52 -12.39
CA LYS A 8 -2.43 6.43 -11.07
C LYS A 8 -3.95 6.36 -11.22
N VAL A 9 -4.54 5.20 -10.99
CA VAL A 9 -5.95 4.92 -11.32
C VAL A 9 -6.93 5.23 -10.19
N ASN A 10 -6.46 5.55 -8.98
CA ASN A 10 -7.29 6.05 -7.90
C ASN A 10 -6.61 7.20 -7.14
N SER A 11 -7.41 8.07 -6.53
CA SER A 11 -6.92 9.19 -5.74
C SER A 11 -7.87 9.56 -4.61
N SER A 12 -7.32 10.17 -3.56
CA SER A 12 -8.09 10.79 -2.47
C SER A 12 -7.61 12.21 -2.26
N ASN A 13 -8.40 13.03 -1.57
CA ASN A 13 -8.08 14.42 -1.27
C ASN A 13 -8.16 14.68 0.24
N SER A 14 -7.46 15.72 0.70
CA SER A 14 -7.42 16.08 2.13
C SER A 14 -8.71 16.73 2.66
N LEU A 15 -9.66 17.04 1.78
CA LEU A 15 -10.95 17.62 2.16
C LEU A 15 -11.93 16.54 2.63
N ALA A 16 -11.78 15.30 2.16
CA ALA A 16 -12.56 14.15 2.57
C ALA A 16 -11.75 13.29 3.57
N ALA A 17 -11.89 13.58 4.86
CA ALA A 17 -11.12 12.89 5.90
C ALA A 17 -11.47 11.39 6.04
N GLY A 18 -12.68 10.98 5.65
CA GLY A 18 -13.09 9.58 5.59
C GLY A 18 -13.25 8.86 6.93
N GLY A 19 -12.97 9.52 8.07
CA GLY A 19 -13.15 8.94 9.40
C GLY A 19 -12.38 7.62 9.58
N SER A 20 -13.07 6.57 10.03
CA SER A 20 -12.52 5.21 10.13
C SER A 20 -12.49 4.46 8.79
N ALA A 21 -13.21 4.94 7.77
CA ALA A 21 -13.29 4.33 6.44
C ALA A 21 -12.68 5.23 5.33
N PRO A 22 -11.44 5.74 5.48
CA PRO A 22 -10.82 6.50 4.41
C PRO A 22 -10.69 5.62 3.17
N THR A 23 -11.02 6.19 2.01
CA THR A 23 -11.02 5.51 0.73
C THR A 23 -10.59 6.45 -0.39
N GLN A 24 -10.52 5.95 -1.61
CA GLN A 24 -10.12 6.69 -2.80
C GLN A 24 -11.17 6.54 -3.90
N ALA A 25 -11.39 7.61 -4.66
CA ALA A 25 -12.16 7.55 -5.88
C ALA A 25 -11.32 6.91 -6.99
N ILE A 26 -11.95 6.13 -7.86
CA ILE A 26 -11.34 5.69 -9.12
C ILE A 26 -11.31 6.88 -10.08
N THR A 27 -10.13 7.21 -10.57
CA THR A 27 -9.85 8.39 -11.41
C THR A 27 -9.26 8.02 -12.77
N GLY A 28 -9.10 6.73 -13.05
CA GLY A 28 -8.61 6.22 -14.33
C GLY A 28 -8.90 4.73 -14.49
N SER A 29 -8.52 4.18 -15.64
CA SER A 29 -8.72 2.77 -15.98
C SER A 29 -7.46 2.15 -16.58
N VAL A 30 -7.45 0.82 -16.68
CA VAL A 30 -6.39 0.07 -17.37
C VAL A 30 -6.39 0.38 -18.86
N SER A 31 -7.57 0.49 -19.49
CA SER A 31 -7.73 0.87 -20.90
C SER A 31 -7.11 2.23 -21.21
N GLU A 32 -7.27 3.23 -20.33
CA GLU A 32 -6.65 4.54 -20.50
C GLU A 32 -5.13 4.48 -20.34
N ALA A 33 -4.62 3.66 -19.42
CA ALA A 33 -3.19 3.43 -19.27
C ALA A 33 -2.58 2.83 -20.55
N LEU A 34 -3.25 1.86 -21.18
CA LEU A 34 -2.83 1.30 -22.47
C LEU A 34 -2.87 2.34 -23.59
N ARG A 35 -3.97 3.08 -23.70
CA ARG A 35 -4.16 4.11 -24.73
C ARG A 35 -3.06 5.17 -24.69
N LEU A 36 -2.58 5.51 -23.49
CA LEU A 36 -1.51 6.48 -23.26
C LEU A 36 -0.09 5.88 -23.37
N GLY A 37 0.03 4.57 -23.58
CA GLY A 37 1.32 3.89 -23.66
C GLY A 37 2.04 3.79 -22.30
N CYS A 38 1.31 3.75 -21.19
CA CYS A 38 1.89 3.52 -19.87
C CYS A 38 2.48 2.11 -19.77
N SER A 39 3.48 1.94 -18.89
CA SER A 39 4.08 0.63 -18.59
C SER A 39 3.42 -0.07 -17.40
N ALA A 40 2.63 0.67 -16.61
CA ALA A 40 1.95 0.14 -15.43
C ALA A 40 0.73 0.96 -15.05
N ILE A 41 -0.13 0.36 -14.22
CA ILE A 41 -1.09 1.08 -13.39
C ILE A 41 -0.58 1.22 -11.95
N GLY A 42 -1.04 2.26 -11.27
CA GLY A 42 -0.77 2.52 -9.87
C GLY A 42 -2.06 2.64 -9.08
N PHE A 43 -2.19 1.87 -8.01
CA PHE A 43 -3.36 1.86 -7.12
C PHE A 43 -2.92 2.10 -5.68
N THR A 44 -3.77 2.71 -4.87
CA THR A 44 -3.54 2.84 -3.42
C THR A 44 -4.61 2.12 -2.65
N ILE A 45 -4.20 1.35 -1.65
CA ILE A 45 -5.08 0.80 -0.61
C ILE A 45 -4.70 1.43 0.74
N TYR A 46 -5.68 1.49 1.63
CA TYR A 46 -5.46 1.82 3.04
C TYR A 46 -5.80 0.60 3.90
N PRO A 47 -4.81 -0.25 4.25
CA PRO A 47 -5.09 -1.52 4.92
C PRO A 47 -5.75 -1.43 6.29
N GLY A 48 -5.62 -0.29 6.97
CA GLY A 48 -6.28 -0.05 8.25
C GLY A 48 -7.72 0.44 8.13
N SER A 49 -8.18 0.81 6.94
CA SER A 49 -9.50 1.39 6.71
C SER A 49 -10.60 0.35 6.89
N ASP A 50 -11.75 0.74 7.43
CA ASP A 50 -12.93 -0.14 7.44
C ASP A 50 -13.42 -0.47 6.01
N ALA A 51 -13.00 0.32 5.01
CA ALA A 51 -13.23 0.06 3.59
C ALA A 51 -12.08 -0.70 2.90
N ALA A 52 -11.13 -1.27 3.66
CA ALA A 52 -9.93 -1.91 3.11
C ALA A 52 -10.26 -3.05 2.14
N PHE A 53 -11.19 -3.95 2.52
CA PHE A 53 -11.53 -5.10 1.69
C PHE A 53 -12.16 -4.72 0.34
N ASP A 54 -12.98 -3.67 0.30
CA ASP A 54 -13.55 -3.16 -0.95
C ASP A 54 -12.45 -2.62 -1.88
N MET A 55 -11.49 -1.88 -1.33
CA MET A 55 -10.34 -1.40 -2.10
C MET A 55 -9.45 -2.56 -2.59
N MET A 56 -9.28 -3.60 -1.77
CA MET A 56 -8.52 -4.80 -2.16
C MET A 56 -9.21 -5.58 -3.28
N GLY A 57 -10.54 -5.75 -3.21
CA GLY A 57 -11.33 -6.36 -4.28
C GLY A 57 -11.24 -5.57 -5.58
N THR A 58 -11.45 -4.25 -5.49
CA THR A 58 -11.30 -3.34 -6.65
C THR A 58 -9.90 -3.42 -7.25
N PHE A 59 -8.86 -3.49 -6.41
CA PHE A 59 -7.49 -3.67 -6.88
C PHE A 59 -7.28 -5.02 -7.58
N GLN A 60 -7.83 -6.13 -7.06
CA GLN A 60 -7.71 -7.44 -7.71
C GLN A 60 -8.28 -7.43 -9.13
N ASP A 61 -9.47 -6.83 -9.30
CA ASP A 61 -10.11 -6.75 -10.62
C ASP A 61 -9.25 -5.96 -11.61
N MET A 62 -8.82 -4.75 -11.22
CA MET A 62 -7.96 -3.92 -12.08
C MET A 62 -6.59 -4.54 -12.31
N ALA A 63 -6.04 -5.24 -11.32
CA ALA A 63 -4.74 -5.90 -11.43
C ALA A 63 -4.81 -7.10 -12.38
N ALA A 64 -5.89 -7.87 -12.35
CA ALA A 64 -6.12 -8.97 -13.28
C ALA A 64 -6.22 -8.45 -14.73
N GLU A 65 -6.99 -7.39 -14.96
CA GLU A 65 -7.10 -6.73 -16.27
C GLU A 65 -5.73 -6.21 -16.76
N ALA A 66 -5.01 -5.46 -15.91
CA ALA A 66 -3.70 -4.93 -16.25
C ALA A 66 -2.69 -6.02 -16.61
N LYS A 67 -2.62 -7.09 -15.80
CA LYS A 67 -1.75 -8.25 -16.05
C LYS A 67 -2.09 -8.96 -17.36
N ALA A 68 -3.38 -9.15 -17.66
CA ALA A 68 -3.83 -9.77 -18.90
C ALA A 68 -3.42 -8.95 -20.15
N LEU A 69 -3.26 -7.64 -19.99
CA LEU A 69 -2.87 -6.71 -21.05
C LEU A 69 -1.36 -6.35 -21.03
N GLY A 70 -0.57 -7.05 -20.22
CA GLY A 70 0.89 -6.89 -20.17
C GLY A 70 1.38 -5.65 -19.40
N LEU A 71 0.53 -5.03 -18.59
CA LEU A 71 0.90 -3.92 -17.72
C LEU A 71 1.34 -4.40 -16.35
N ALA A 72 2.41 -3.79 -15.81
CA ALA A 72 2.75 -3.97 -14.41
C ALA A 72 1.70 -3.28 -13.50
N VAL A 73 1.70 -3.66 -12.23
CA VAL A 73 0.78 -3.13 -11.22
C VAL A 73 1.59 -2.71 -10.02
N VAL A 74 1.48 -1.43 -9.67
CA VAL A 74 2.18 -0.83 -8.55
C VAL A 74 1.16 -0.52 -7.47
N LEU A 75 1.37 -1.06 -6.28
CA LEU A 75 0.45 -0.92 -5.17
C LEU A 75 1.06 -0.09 -4.06
N TRP A 76 0.49 1.09 -3.83
CA TRP A 76 0.73 1.91 -2.65
C TRP A 76 -0.07 1.32 -1.49
N SER A 77 0.62 0.66 -0.57
CA SER A 77 0.01 0.06 0.63
C SER A 77 0.28 0.95 1.82
N TYR A 78 -0.66 1.85 2.12
CA TYR A 78 -0.47 2.91 3.12
C TYR A 78 -1.43 2.74 4.30
N PRO A 79 -0.97 2.21 5.44
CA PRO A 79 -1.78 2.10 6.64
C PRO A 79 -2.39 3.44 7.04
N ARG A 80 -3.71 3.43 7.20
CA ARG A 80 -4.56 4.55 7.62
C ARG A 80 -5.98 4.03 7.86
N GLY A 81 -6.71 4.60 8.81
CA GLY A 81 -8.11 4.30 9.08
C GLY A 81 -8.34 3.29 10.21
N GLY A 82 -9.60 2.90 10.38
CA GLY A 82 -10.07 1.96 11.40
C GLY A 82 -9.85 2.54 12.80
N GLY A 83 -8.80 2.06 13.47
CA GLY A 83 -8.36 2.53 14.78
C GLY A 83 -6.87 2.86 14.86
N LEU A 84 -6.14 2.93 13.74
CA LEU A 84 -4.70 3.18 13.75
C LEU A 84 -4.40 4.58 14.32
N SER A 85 -3.46 4.62 15.27
CA SER A 85 -2.91 5.88 15.74
C SER A 85 -2.14 6.60 14.62
N LYS A 86 -1.88 7.90 14.80
CA LYS A 86 -1.09 8.64 13.81
C LYS A 86 0.34 8.09 13.67
N GLN A 87 0.90 7.57 14.75
CA GLN A 87 2.20 6.89 14.76
C GLN A 87 2.09 5.50 14.11
N GLY A 88 1.00 4.79 14.39
CA GLY A 88 0.63 3.49 13.83
C GLY A 88 0.55 3.47 12.30
N GLU A 89 0.18 4.58 11.65
CA GLU A 89 0.23 4.71 10.18
C GLU A 89 1.63 4.45 9.57
N THR A 90 2.69 4.48 10.39
CA THR A 90 4.08 4.27 9.99
C THR A 90 4.84 3.31 10.91
N ALA A 91 4.18 2.69 11.89
CA ALA A 91 4.81 1.73 12.79
C ALA A 91 5.38 0.53 12.02
N LEU A 92 6.50 -0.03 12.48
CA LEU A 92 7.27 -1.06 11.77
C LEU A 92 6.45 -2.33 11.54
N ASP A 93 5.75 -2.80 12.57
CA ASP A 93 4.86 -3.96 12.52
C ASP A 93 3.70 -3.76 11.54
N ILE A 94 3.10 -2.56 11.56
CA ILE A 94 1.99 -2.21 10.67
C ILE A 94 2.48 -2.07 9.21
N ALA A 95 3.63 -1.42 8.99
CA ALA A 95 4.22 -1.27 7.66
C ALA A 95 4.62 -2.63 7.07
N ALA A 96 5.20 -3.52 7.89
CA ALA A 96 5.52 -4.89 7.49
C ALA A 96 4.26 -5.64 7.04
N TYR A 97 3.19 -5.56 7.84
CA TYR A 97 1.94 -6.25 7.51
C TYR A 97 1.26 -5.66 6.26
N ALA A 98 1.35 -4.34 6.06
CA ALA A 98 0.86 -3.69 4.85
C ALA A 98 1.62 -4.09 3.59
N ALA A 99 2.95 -4.25 3.68
CA ALA A 99 3.76 -4.80 2.58
C ALA A 99 3.35 -6.25 2.30
N HIS A 100 3.19 -7.07 3.33
CA HIS A 100 2.72 -8.45 3.20
C HIS A 100 1.35 -8.55 2.50
N MET A 101 0.37 -7.75 2.91
CA MET A 101 -0.95 -7.70 2.25
C MET A 101 -0.83 -7.31 0.77
N ALA A 102 0.04 -6.36 0.43
CA ALA A 102 0.27 -5.98 -0.96
C ALA A 102 0.93 -7.10 -1.79
N ALA A 103 1.81 -7.88 -1.18
CA ALA A 103 2.41 -9.07 -1.80
C ALA A 103 1.37 -10.17 -2.04
N LEU A 104 0.48 -10.43 -1.07
CA LEU A 104 -0.63 -11.38 -1.21
C LEU A 104 -1.58 -10.99 -2.35
N LEU A 105 -1.81 -9.70 -2.56
CA LEU A 105 -2.61 -9.19 -3.67
C LEU A 105 -1.86 -9.26 -5.02
N GLY A 106 -0.62 -9.74 -5.04
CA GLY A 106 0.16 -9.96 -6.26
C GLY A 106 0.61 -8.66 -6.91
N ALA A 107 0.97 -7.65 -6.12
CA ALA A 107 1.60 -6.45 -6.65
C ALA A 107 2.97 -6.77 -7.26
N HIS A 108 3.30 -6.18 -8.42
CA HIS A 108 4.64 -6.31 -8.99
C HIS A 108 5.65 -5.39 -8.27
N ILE A 109 5.17 -4.19 -7.88
CA ILE A 109 5.95 -3.23 -7.11
C ILE A 109 5.09 -2.77 -5.95
N ILE A 110 5.65 -2.84 -4.74
CA ILE A 110 5.01 -2.40 -3.51
C ILE A 110 5.61 -1.07 -3.09
N LYS A 111 4.76 -0.06 -2.90
CA LYS A 111 5.15 1.26 -2.42
C LYS A 111 4.63 1.45 -0.99
N VAL A 112 5.56 1.57 -0.05
CA VAL A 112 5.30 1.82 1.37
C VAL A 112 5.85 3.17 1.81
N LYS A 113 5.37 3.66 2.95
CA LYS A 113 6.00 4.78 3.68
C LYS A 113 7.27 4.25 4.37
N PRO A 114 8.31 5.09 4.55
CA PRO A 114 9.44 4.71 5.39
C PRO A 114 8.96 4.30 6.79
N PRO A 115 9.30 3.10 7.28
CA PRO A 115 8.87 2.64 8.59
C PRO A 115 9.54 3.47 9.70
N ALA A 116 8.75 3.88 10.68
CA ALA A 116 9.20 4.51 11.90
C ALA A 116 9.72 3.45 12.89
N ASP A 117 10.48 3.89 13.89
CA ASP A 117 10.92 3.02 14.98
C ASP A 117 9.87 2.89 16.10
N ALA A 118 8.64 2.61 15.69
CA ALA A 118 7.48 2.46 16.56
C ALA A 118 6.78 1.12 16.30
N LEU A 119 6.05 0.63 17.29
CA LEU A 119 5.23 -0.57 17.21
C LEU A 119 3.82 -0.22 17.70
N GLU A 120 2.79 -0.71 17.02
CA GLU A 120 1.40 -0.36 17.33
C GLU A 120 0.66 -1.53 17.99
N GLN A 121 0.83 -2.76 17.49
CA GLN A 121 0.11 -3.92 18.02
C GLN A 121 0.81 -4.46 19.28
N PRO A 122 0.10 -4.58 20.42
CA PRO A 122 0.70 -5.12 21.66
C PRO A 122 1.27 -6.53 21.49
N GLU A 123 0.58 -7.39 20.74
CA GLU A 123 0.98 -8.77 20.48
C GLU A 123 2.26 -8.83 19.65
N ALA A 124 2.35 -8.00 18.60
CA ALA A 124 3.57 -7.88 17.80
C ALA A 124 4.71 -7.30 18.64
N THR A 125 4.43 -6.27 19.44
CA THR A 125 5.42 -5.59 20.27
C THR A 125 6.22 -6.56 21.13
N SER A 126 5.53 -7.50 21.77
CA SER A 126 6.15 -8.54 22.60
C SER A 126 7.13 -9.41 21.80
N VAL A 127 6.78 -9.78 20.57
CA VAL A 127 7.64 -10.60 19.68
C VAL A 127 8.86 -9.81 19.18
N TYR A 128 8.68 -8.56 18.77
CA TYR A 128 9.80 -7.72 18.32
C TYR A 128 10.81 -7.45 19.44
N GLN A 129 10.34 -7.27 20.67
CA GLN A 129 11.20 -7.11 21.84
C GLN A 129 11.95 -8.40 22.18
N ALA A 130 11.27 -9.55 22.14
CA ALA A 130 11.88 -10.84 22.46
C ALA A 130 12.92 -11.29 21.43
N THR A 131 12.70 -10.98 20.15
CA THR A 131 13.62 -11.38 19.06
C THR A 131 14.84 -10.47 18.94
N GLY A 132 14.80 -9.26 19.52
CA GLY A 132 15.90 -8.30 19.42
C GLY A 132 16.18 -7.84 17.98
N LEU A 133 15.14 -7.82 17.14
CA LEU A 133 15.28 -7.48 15.72
C LEU A 133 15.94 -6.10 15.53
N PRO A 134 17.02 -5.99 14.72
CA PRO A 134 17.63 -4.70 14.41
C PRO A 134 16.62 -3.76 13.75
N ARG A 135 16.42 -2.57 14.33
CA ARG A 135 15.47 -1.55 13.85
C ARG A 135 15.89 -0.11 14.11
N SER A 136 17.10 0.08 14.62
CA SER A 136 17.61 1.39 15.04
C SER A 136 17.80 2.34 13.85
N THR A 137 18.27 1.81 12.72
CA THR A 137 18.47 2.58 11.51
C THR A 137 17.31 2.40 10.53
N LEU A 138 17.09 3.38 9.65
CA LEU A 138 16.09 3.24 8.59
C LEU A 138 16.41 2.05 7.67
N ALA A 139 17.69 1.79 7.38
CA ALA A 139 18.10 0.67 6.53
C ALA A 139 17.70 -0.69 7.15
N GLU A 140 17.92 -0.87 8.45
CA GLU A 140 17.50 -2.07 9.18
C GLU A 140 15.97 -2.27 9.10
N ARG A 141 15.20 -1.19 9.30
CA ARG A 141 13.73 -1.26 9.21
C ARG A 141 13.22 -1.49 7.80
N VAL A 142 13.90 -0.98 6.78
CA VAL A 142 13.57 -1.24 5.38
C VAL A 142 13.83 -2.71 5.03
N ASN A 143 14.99 -3.26 5.45
CA ASN A 143 15.32 -4.68 5.24
C ASN A 143 14.36 -5.64 5.97
N HIS A 144 13.72 -5.17 7.04
CA HIS A 144 12.72 -5.99 7.75
C HIS A 144 11.43 -6.18 6.94
N ILE A 145 11.07 -5.19 6.11
CA ILE A 145 9.77 -5.18 5.40
C ILE A 145 9.87 -5.61 3.93
N MET A 146 11.08 -5.77 3.39
CA MET A 146 11.38 -6.14 1.99
C MET A 146 12.64 -7.00 1.93
#